data_AF-A0A9D8Q002-F1
#
_entry.id   AF-A0A9D8Q002-F1
#
_cell.length_a   1.000
_cell.length_b   1.000
_cell.length_c   1.000
_cell.angle_alpha   90.00
_cell.angle_beta   90.00
_cell.angle_gamma   90.00
#
_symmetry.space_group_name_H-M   'P 1'
#
loop_
_entity.id
_entity.type
_entity.pdbx_description
1 polymer ?
#
loop_
_entity_poly.entity_id
_entity_poly.type
_entity_poly.pdbx_seq_one_letter_code
_entity_poly.pdbx_strand_id
1 'polypeptide(L)' 'MIPEPQAGTDTAARIEKLETTIAFQDQAIEELNQALALHFKEIEALKRELHNLGSQLREVEAHPALAPSPEPPPPHY' A
#
# COMPACT_ATOMS: atom_id res chain seq x y z
N MET A 1 -31.82 -53.79 13.97
CA MET A 1 -31.81 -52.36 13.60
C MET A 1 -30.40 -52.06 13.12
N ILE A 2 -30.20 -52.03 11.80
CA ILE A 2 -28.91 -51.68 11.19
C ILE A 2 -28.91 -50.15 11.06
N PRO A 3 -27.93 -49.41 11.60
CA PRO A 3 -27.88 -47.97 11.38
C PRO A 3 -27.58 -47.67 9.91
N GLU A 4 -28.41 -46.82 9.32
CA GLU A 4 -28.27 -46.27 7.97
C GLU A 4 -27.04 -45.31 7.85
N PRO A 5 -26.62 -44.92 6.63
CA PRO A 5 -25.23 -44.52 6.37
C PRO A 5 -24.93 -43.09 6.86
N GLN A 6 -24.06 -42.98 7.85
CA GLN A 6 -23.52 -41.73 8.42
C GLN A 6 -22.66 -40.90 7.44
N ALA A 7 -22.43 -41.39 6.21
CA ALA A 7 -21.53 -40.78 5.23
C ALA A 7 -22.16 -39.58 4.48
N GLY A 8 -23.48 -39.57 4.31
CA GLY A 8 -24.19 -38.46 3.67
C GLY A 8 -24.19 -37.19 4.53
N THR A 9 -24.31 -37.36 5.85
CA THR A 9 -24.30 -36.26 6.83
C THR A 9 -22.89 -35.66 7.01
N ASP A 10 -21.83 -36.48 6.98
CA ASP A 10 -20.44 -35.98 7.01
C ASP A 10 -20.10 -35.14 5.77
N THR A 11 -20.55 -35.59 4.59
CA THR A 11 -20.36 -34.86 3.34
C THR A 11 -21.07 -33.50 3.36
N ALA A 12 -22.32 -33.46 3.82
CA ALA A 12 -23.09 -32.22 3.93
C ALA A 12 -22.43 -31.21 4.90
N ALA A 13 -21.99 -31.67 6.07
CA ALA A 13 -21.30 -30.81 7.04
C ALA A 13 -19.97 -30.25 6.51
N ARG A 14 -19.23 -31.03 5.73
CA ARG A 14 -18.00 -30.56 5.06
C ARG A 14 -18.30 -29.51 3.99
N ILE A 15 -19.38 -29.67 3.24
CA ILE A 15 -19.82 -28.69 2.23
C ILE A 15 -20.21 -27.38 2.92
N GLU A 16 -21.04 -27.42 3.96
CA GLU A 16 -21.46 -26.21 4.70
C GLU A 16 -20.26 -25.43 5.27
N LYS A 17 -19.27 -26.16 5.82
CA LYS A 17 -18.02 -25.56 6.29
C LYS A 17 -17.25 -24.89 5.14
N LEU A 18 -17.15 -25.55 3.98
CA LEU A 18 -16.47 -24.99 2.82
C LEU A 18 -17.18 -23.76 2.28
N GLU A 19 -18.51 -23.77 2.16
CA GLU A 19 -19.31 -22.62 1.73
C GLU A 19 -19.12 -21.43 2.66
N THR A 20 -19.18 -21.66 3.98
CA THR A 20 -18.90 -20.63 4.98
C THR A 20 -17.48 -20.07 4.84
N THR A 21 -16.49 -20.96 4.65
CA THR A 21 -15.09 -20.55 4.51
C THR A 21 -14.86 -19.78 3.20
N ILE A 22 -15.53 -20.15 2.11
CA ILE A 22 -15.48 -19.44 0.83
C ILE A 22 -16.08 -18.04 0.98
N ALA A 23 -17.26 -17.91 1.60
CA ALA A 23 -17.87 -16.60 1.82
C ALA A 23 -16.97 -15.64 2.62
N PHE A 24 -16.29 -16.13 3.66
CA PHE A 24 -15.32 -15.34 4.41
C PHE A 24 -14.08 -14.97 3.58
N GLN A 25 -13.60 -15.89 2.73
CA GLN A 25 -12.47 -15.62 1.85
C GLN A 25 -12.82 -14.60 0.77
N ASP A 26 -14.01 -14.68 0.18
CA ASP A 26 -14.47 -13.71 -0.82
C ASP A 26 -14.52 -12.30 -0.23
N GLN A 27 -15.05 -12.17 1.00
CA GLN A 27 -15.02 -10.90 1.72
C GLN A 27 -13.58 -10.41 1.96
N ALA A 28 -12.69 -11.29 2.44
CA ALA A 28 -11.30 -10.92 2.70
C ALA A 28 -10.56 -10.49 1.42
N ILE A 29 -10.83 -11.14 0.28
CA ILE A 29 -10.25 -10.77 -1.01
C ILE A 29 -10.72 -9.38 -1.44
N GLU A 30 -12.01 -9.08 -1.25
CA GLU A 30 -12.55 -7.76 -1.57
C GLU A 30 -11.92 -6.66 -0.71
N GLU A 31 -11.80 -6.88 0.60
CA GLU A 31 -11.12 -5.96 1.52
C GLU A 31 -9.65 -5.74 1.13
N LEU A 32 -8.93 -6.81 0.77
CA LEU A 32 -7.54 -6.74 0.31
C LEU A 32 -7.41 -5.97 -1.01
N ASN A 33 -8.33 -6.18 -1.96
CA ASN A 33 -8.34 -5.44 -3.22
C ASN A 33 -8.55 -3.94 -3.01
N GLN A 34 -9.46 -3.57 -2.10
CA GLN A 34 -9.69 -2.17 -1.75
C GLN A 34 -8.44 -1.54 -1.12
N ALA A 35 -7.82 -2.23 -0.15
CA ALA A 35 -6.57 -1.77 0.46
C ALA A 35 -5.44 -1.60 -0.57
N LEU A 36 -5.30 -2.56 -1.48
CA LEU A 36 -4.31 -2.50 -2.56
C LEU A 36 -4.55 -1.30 -3.49
N ALA A 37 -5.80 -1.04 -3.87
CA ALA A 37 -6.15 0.11 -4.69
C ALA A 37 -5.86 1.45 -4.00
N LEU A 38 -6.04 1.53 -2.67
CA LEU A 38 -5.67 2.70 -1.89
C LEU A 38 -4.14 2.91 -1.87
N HIS A 39 -3.38 1.86 -1.58
CA HIS A 39 -1.91 1.94 -1.57
C HIS A 39 -1.33 2.30 -2.94
N PHE A 40 -1.92 1.82 -4.05
CA PHE A 40 -1.51 2.27 -5.38
C PHE A 40 -1.67 3.77 -5.56
N LYS A 41 -2.78 4.36 -5.09
CA LYS A 41 -2.99 5.82 -5.17
C LYS A 41 -1.97 6.58 -4.33
N GLU A 42 -1.64 6.08 -3.14
CA GLU A 42 -0.63 6.67 -2.25
C GLU A 42 0.76 6.64 -2.90
N ILE A 43 1.16 5.50 -3.47
CA ILE A 43 2.44 5.36 -4.18
C ILE A 43 2.53 6.34 -5.35
N GLU A 44 1.45 6.48 -6.13
CA GLU A 44 1.42 7.44 -7.24
C GLU A 44 1.49 8.89 -6.76
N ALA A 45 0.91 9.21 -5.61
CA ALA A 45 1.06 10.53 -4.99
C ALA A 45 2.52 10.80 -4.57
N LEU A 46 3.14 9.85 -3.86
CA LEU A 46 4.53 9.95 -3.42
C LEU A 46 5.51 10.06 -4.60
N LYS A 47 5.29 9.30 -5.67
CA LYS A 47 6.09 9.41 -6.90
C LYS A 47 6.02 10.82 -7.51
N ARG A 48 4.84 11.44 -7.53
CA ARG A 48 4.66 12.81 -8.02
C ARG A 48 5.40 13.81 -7.14
N GLU A 49 5.32 13.67 -5.82
CA GLU A 49 6.03 14.53 -4.87
C GLU A 49 7.55 14.42 -5.05
N LEU A 50 8.08 13.20 -5.18
CA LEU A 50 9.51 12.98 -5.44
C LEU A 50 9.96 13.59 -6.77
N HIS A 51 9.15 13.48 -7.83
CA HIS A 51 9.44 14.13 -9.11
C HIS A 51 9.50 15.65 -8.99
N ASN A 52 8.56 16.25 -8.24
CA ASN A 52 8.52 17.68 -8.01
C ASN A 52 9.74 18.15 -7.20
N LEU A 53 10.09 17.43 -6.13
CA LEU A 53 11.28 17.72 -5.34
C LEU A 53 12.56 17.64 -6.17
N GLY A 54 12.69 16.60 -7.01
CA GLY A 54 13.82 16.46 -7.93
C GLY A 54 13.88 17.59 -8.96
N SER A 55 12.74 18.15 -9.36
CA SER A 55 12.68 19.30 -10.27
C SER A 55 13.12 20.58 -9.57
N GLN A 56 12.64 20.84 -8.35
CA GLN A 56 13.08 21.97 -7.53
C GLN A 56 14.59 21.93 -7.24
N LEU A 57 15.13 20.75 -6.96
CA LEU A 57 16.57 20.58 -6.72
C LEU A 57 17.39 20.98 -7.95
N ARG A 58 16.97 20.54 -9.15
CA ARG A 58 17.63 20.93 -10.41
C ARG A 58 17.54 22.42 -10.69
N GLU A 59 16.41 23.06 -10.36
CA GLU A 59 16.25 24.52 -10.51
C GLU A 59 17.21 25.30 -9.62
N VAL A 60 17.42 24.83 -8.38
CA VAL A 60 18.40 25.42 -7.45
C VAL A 60 19.83 25.22 -7.95
N GLU A 61 20.17 24.01 -8.41
CA GLU A 61 21.50 23.71 -8.98
C GLU A 61 21.79 24.52 -10.25
N ALA A 62 20.77 24.82 -11.06
CA ALA A 62 20.90 25.62 -12.29
C ALA A 62 21.08 27.12 -12.02
N HIS A 63 20.76 27.62 -10.81
CA HIS A 63 20.88 29.04 -10.45
C HIS A 63 21.77 29.26 -9.20
N PRO A 64 23.07 28.91 -9.26
CA PRO A 64 24.00 29.13 -8.14
C PRO A 64 24.22 30.62 -7.82
N ALA A 65 23.84 31.54 -8.70
CA ALA A 65 23.92 32.98 -8.48
C ALA A 65 22.91 33.53 -7.44
N LEU A 66 21.95 32.72 -6.99
CA LEU A 66 21.04 33.03 -5.87
C LEU A 66 21.51 32.39 -4.55
N ALA A 67 22.63 31.67 -4.54
CA ALA A 67 23.22 31.18 -3.30
C ALA A 67 23.65 32.39 -2.44
N PRO A 68 23.33 32.41 -1.13
CA PRO A 68 23.78 33.47 -0.25
C PRO A 68 25.29 33.58 -0.36
N SER A 69 25.77 34.76 -0.78
CA SER A 69 27.20 35.05 -0.85
C SER A 69 27.82 34.75 0.51
N PRO A 70 28.96 34.03 0.57
CA PRO A 70 29.62 33.80 1.84
C PRO A 70 29.91 35.15 2.51
N GLU A 71 29.36 35.38 3.70
CA GLU A 71 29.69 36.54 4.50
C GLU A 71 31.19 36.49 4.82
N PRO A 72 31.93 37.60 4.65
CA PRO A 72 33.36 37.62 4.95
C PRO A 72 33.58 37.29 6.44
N PRO A 73 34.64 36.52 6.77
CA PRO A 73 34.91 36.11 8.14
C PRO A 73 35.04 37.34 9.07
N PRO A 74 34.54 37.26 10.32
CA PRO A 74 34.52 38.40 11.23
C PRO A 74 35.94 38.90 11.53
N PRO A 75 36.15 40.22 11.63
CA PRO A 75 37.45 40.77 11.99
C PRO A 75 37.82 40.36 13.43
N HIS A 76 38.96 39.69 13.58
CA HIS A 76 39.53 39.41 14.89
C HIS A 76 40.14 40.70 15.47
N TYR A 77 39.59 41.19 16.58
CA TYR A 77 40.11 42.29 17.40
C TYR A 77 40.83 41.75 18.64
#